data_AF-A0A382XEE5-F1
#
_entry.id   AF-A0A382XEE5-F1
#
_cell.length_a   1.000
_cell.length_b   1.000
_cell.length_c   1.000
_cell.angle_alpha   90.00
_cell.angle_beta   90.00
_cell.angle_gamma   90.00
#
_symmetry.space_group_name_H-M   'P 1'
#
loop_
_entity.id
_entity.type
_entity.pdbx_description
1 polymer ?
#
loop_
_entity_poly.entity_id
_entity_poly.type
_entity_poly.pdbx_seq_one_letter_code
_entity_poly.pdbx_strand_id
1 'polypeptide(L)' 'RDQKLKFDGREYAAKLENPDFQKLADAYGLDFYQANSSDQLNESIKKSFKVNQPSFIEVPVGPMPQPW' A
#
# COMPACT_ATOMS: atom_id res chain seq x y z
N ARG A 1 12.85 -10.17 2.65
CA ARG A 1 12.98 -11.30 1.68
C ARG A 1 14.42 -11.77 1.49
N ASP A 2 15.32 -10.97 0.93
CA ASP A 2 16.67 -11.46 0.56
C ASP A 2 17.50 -11.88 1.77
N GLN A 3 17.32 -11.20 2.92
CA GLN A 3 17.88 -11.66 4.19
C GLN A 3 17.36 -13.05 4.58
N LYS A 4 16.03 -13.26 4.55
CA LYS A 4 15.39 -14.55 4.78
C LYS A 4 15.91 -15.66 3.84
N LEU A 5 16.09 -15.36 2.56
CA LEU A 5 16.52 -16.36 1.55
C LEU A 5 18.01 -16.70 1.63
N LYS A 6 18.87 -15.74 2.03
CA LYS A 6 20.33 -15.91 2.02
C LYS A 6 20.94 -16.22 3.39
N PHE A 7 20.19 -16.02 4.48
CA PHE A 7 20.70 -16.13 5.85
C PHE A 7 19.77 -16.95 6.77
N ASP A 8 19.37 -18.15 6.34
CA ASP A 8 18.66 -19.12 7.18
C ASP A 8 17.39 -18.54 7.86
N GLY A 9 16.61 -17.78 7.09
CA GLY A 9 15.37 -17.16 7.59
C GLY A 9 15.56 -15.97 8.54
N ARG A 10 16.80 -15.55 8.85
CA ARG A 10 17.08 -14.41 9.72
C ARG A 10 16.72 -13.10 9.01
N GLU A 11 15.97 -12.24 9.70
CA GLU A 11 15.66 -10.87 9.26
C GLU A 11 15.99 -9.90 10.40
N TYR A 12 16.80 -8.88 10.11
CA TYR A 12 17.18 -7.83 11.07
C TYR A 12 16.61 -6.50 10.61
N ALA A 13 15.70 -5.92 11.40
CA ALA A 13 15.08 -4.61 11.16
C ALA A 13 14.46 -4.41 9.77
N ALA A 14 14.27 -5.49 9.00
CA ALA A 14 13.73 -5.45 7.64
C ALA A 14 12.19 -5.56 7.61
N LYS A 15 11.57 -5.88 8.74
CA LYS A 15 10.10 -5.87 8.89
C LYS A 15 9.66 -4.47 9.26
N LEU A 16 9.06 -3.77 8.30
CA LEU A 16 8.37 -2.51 8.55
C LEU A 16 6.91 -2.79 8.91
N GLU A 17 6.41 -2.16 9.96
CA GLU A 17 4.99 -2.20 10.28
C GLU A 17 4.34 -0.93 9.74
N ASN A 18 3.35 -1.11 8.86
CA ASN A 18 2.61 0.00 8.30
C ASN A 18 1.59 0.52 9.34
N PRO A 19 1.39 1.85 9.43
CA PRO A 19 0.34 2.42 10.25
C PRO A 19 -1.03 2.14 9.63
N ASP A 20 -2.09 2.47 10.39
CA ASP A 20 -3.44 2.55 9.85
C ASP A 20 -3.54 3.74 8.88
N PHE A 21 -3.48 3.45 7.57
CA PHE A 21 -3.48 4.47 6.53
C PHE A 21 -4.80 5.24 6.42
N GLN A 22 -5.91 4.66 6.86
CA GLN A 22 -7.18 5.37 6.92
C GLN A 22 -7.11 6.48 7.97
N LYS A 23 -6.66 6.15 9.19
CA LYS A 23 -6.46 7.16 10.24
C LYS A 23 -5.46 8.24 9.83
N LEU A 24 -4.43 7.87 9.07
CA LEU A 24 -3.47 8.82 8.52
C LEU A 24 -4.14 9.78 7.53
N ALA A 25 -4.93 9.25 6.59
CA ALA A 25 -5.67 10.07 5.63
C ALA A 25 -6.67 11.01 6.33
N ASP A 26 -7.40 10.51 7.32
CA ASP A 26 -8.35 11.32 8.12
C ASP A 26 -7.65 12.48 8.83
N ALA A 27 -6.46 12.24 9.41
CA ALA A 27 -5.68 13.26 10.10
C ALA A 27 -5.22 14.41 9.17
N TYR A 28 -5.10 14.15 7.87
CA TYR A 28 -4.74 15.14 6.86
C TYR A 28 -5.95 15.62 6.02
N GLY A 29 -7.17 15.15 6.32
CA GLY A 29 -8.39 15.50 5.59
C GLY A 29 -8.38 15.02 4.13
N LEU A 30 -7.76 13.87 3.87
CA LEU A 30 -7.65 13.27 2.53
C LEU A 30 -8.73 12.22 2.32
N ASP A 31 -9.22 12.10 1.08
CA ASP A 31 -10.07 10.98 0.70
C ASP A 31 -9.26 9.68 0.70
N PHE A 32 -9.69 8.69 1.48
CA PHE A 32 -9.06 7.38 1.56
C PHE A 32 -9.81 6.31 0.75
N TYR A 33 -9.06 5.51 0.00
CA TYR A 33 -9.56 4.32 -0.68
C TYR A 33 -8.61 3.14 -0.44
N GLN A 34 -9.15 1.94 -0.34
CA GLN A 34 -8.35 0.70 -0.33
C GLN A 34 -8.73 -0.15 -1.53
N ALA A 35 -7.72 -0.61 -2.27
CA ALA A 35 -7.89 -1.44 -3.46
C ALA A 35 -7.11 -2.74 -3.33
N ASN A 36 -7.83 -3.85 -3.19
CA ASN A 36 -7.28 -5.20 -3.04
C ASN A 36 -7.11 -5.95 -4.38
N SER A 37 -7.47 -5.31 -5.50
CA SER A 37 -7.34 -5.88 -6.84
C SER A 37 -7.09 -4.78 -7.88
N SER A 38 -6.65 -5.19 -9.06
CA SER A 38 -6.48 -4.29 -10.21
C SER A 38 -7.79 -3.59 -10.59
N ASP A 39 -8.91 -4.30 -10.51
CA ASP A 39 -10.23 -3.75 -10.83
C ASP A 39 -10.67 -2.70 -9.80
N GLN A 40 -10.49 -3.01 -8.51
CA GLN A 40 -10.78 -2.06 -7.43
C GLN A 40 -9.86 -0.83 -7.50
N LEU A 41 -8.61 -0.99 -7.92
CA LEU A 41 -7.69 0.12 -8.12
C LEU A 41 -8.17 1.03 -9.25
N ASN A 42 -8.56 0.45 -10.40
CA ASN A 42 -9.10 1.21 -11.52
C ASN A 42 -10.38 1.97 -11.14
N GLU A 43 -11.27 1.34 -10.37
CA GLU A 43 -12.46 2.01 -9.84
C GLU A 43 -12.13 3.14 -8.87
N SER A 44 -11.17 2.92 -7.96
CA SER A 44 -10.74 3.92 -6.98
C SER A 44 -10.11 5.13 -7.65
N ILE A 45 -9.28 4.91 -8.68
CA ILE A 45 -8.72 5.98 -9.52
C ILE A 45 -9.82 6.77 -10.22
N LYS A 46 -10.82 6.09 -10.81
CA LYS A 46 -11.96 6.77 -11.44
C LYS A 46 -12.79 7.57 -10.44
N LYS A 47 -12.92 7.10 -9.19
CA LYS A 47 -13.61 7.81 -8.12
C LYS A 47 -12.80 9.04 -7.69
N SER A 48 -11.51 8.90 -7.43
CA SER A 48 -10.63 10.00 -6.99
C SER A 48 -10.61 11.16 -7.99
N PHE A 49 -10.57 10.86 -9.29
CA PHE A 49 -10.61 11.90 -10.33
C PHE A 49 -11.91 12.72 -10.34
N LYS A 50 -13.04 12.18 -9.84
CA LYS A 50 -14.32 12.91 -9.80
C LYS A 50 -14.40 13.88 -8.63
N VAL A 51 -13.68 13.64 -7.54
CA VAL A 51 -13.78 14.45 -6.32
C VAL A 51 -12.91 15.72 -6.39
N ASN A 52 -12.02 15.82 -7.40
CA ASN A 52 -11.15 16.98 -7.65
C ASN A 52 -10.41 17.49 -6.40
N GLN A 53 -10.01 16.55 -5.54
CA GLN A 53 -9.24 16.78 -4.33
C GLN A 53 -8.16 15.70 -4.17
N PRO A 54 -7.12 15.94 -3.35
CA PRO A 54 -6.11 14.93 -3.07
C PRO A 54 -6.74 13.63 -2.54
N SER A 55 -6.29 12.49 -3.08
CA SER A 55 -6.77 11.17 -2.66
C SER A 55 -5.60 10.26 -2.29
N PHE A 56 -5.82 9.44 -1.27
CA PHE A 56 -4.89 8.45 -0.77
C PHE A 56 -5.48 7.05 -1.07
N ILE A 57 -4.84 6.33 -2.00
CA ILE A 57 -5.23 4.95 -2.34
C ILE A 57 -4.21 3.97 -1.76
N GLU A 58 -4.62 3.15 -0.80
CA GLU A 58 -3.83 2.00 -0.33
C GLU A 58 -4.01 0.81 -1.26
N VAL A 59 -2.90 0.20 -1.68
CA VAL A 59 -2.89 -1.01 -2.51
C VAL A 59 -2.08 -2.09 -1.80
N PRO A 60 -2.72 -3.01 -1.05
CA PRO A 60 -2.04 -4.12 -0.43
C PRO A 60 -1.44 -5.02 -1.51
N VAL A 61 -0.11 -5.14 -1.51
CA VAL A 61 0.62 -6.04 -2.42
C VAL A 61 1.31 -7.14 -1.63
N GLY A 62 1.46 -8.30 -2.27
CA GLY A 62 2.32 -9.35 -1.76
C GLY A 62 3.80 -8.95 -1.79
N PRO A 63 4.70 -9.87 -1.42
CA PRO A 63 6.13 -9.63 -1.55
C PRO A 63 6.47 -9.25 -2.99
N MET A 64 7.06 -8.06 -3.18
CA MET A 64 7.44 -7.60 -4.52
C MET A 64 8.31 -8.65 -5.22
N PRO A 65 8.10 -8.96 -6.52
CA PRO A 65 8.91 -9.95 -7.24
C PRO A 65 10.39 -9.53 -7.33
N GLN A 66 11.29 -10.47 -7.63
CA GLN A 66 12.69 -10.11 -7.89
C GLN A 66 12.72 -9.29 -9.18
N PRO A 67 13.41 -8.14 -9.23
CA PRO A 67 13.50 -7.37 -10.47
C PRO A 67 14.41 -8.04 -11.52
N TRP A 68 15.14 -9.08 -11.13
CA TRP A 68 16.05 -9.89 -11.96
C TRP A 68 16.00 -11.36 -11.52
#